data_AF-A0A0N0I9I3-F1
#
_entry.id   AF-A0A0N0I9I3-F1
#
_cell.length_a   1.000
_cell.length_b   1.000
_cell.length_c   1.000
_cell.angle_alpha   90.00
_cell.angle_beta   90.00
_cell.angle_gamma   90.00
#
_symmetry.space_group_name_H-M   'P 1'
#
loop_
_entity.id
_entity.type
_entity.pdbx_description
1 polymer ?
#
loop_
_entity_poly.entity_id
_entity_poly.type
_entity_poly.pdbx_seq_one_letter_code
_entity_poly.pdbx_strand_id
1 'polypeptide(L)'
;MKLIDYKSKSIKRGSIFRLPAVWPYESWVDFMVIDLFDAHGLLVTSGHKAGLILISLPTESTSTEGRALSTRWIIEHWSEWIYPECDVENVHIIEQYEATPIS
;
A
#
# COMPACT_ATOMS: atom_id res chain seq x y z
N MET A 1 11.12 0.56 -6.30
CA MET A 1 10.63 1.30 -7.49
C MET A 1 9.61 2.32 -7.02
N LYS A 2 9.55 3.53 -7.60
CA LYS A 2 8.50 4.49 -7.24
C LYS A 2 7.14 3.99 -7.70
N LEU A 3 6.08 4.29 -6.95
CA LEU A 3 4.71 3.90 -7.29
C LEU A 3 4.25 4.53 -8.61
N ILE A 4 4.58 5.81 -8.82
CA ILE A 4 4.24 6.55 -10.05
C ILE A 4 4.90 5.99 -11.31
N ASP A 5 6.01 5.26 -11.16
CA ASP A 5 6.72 4.59 -12.26
C ASP A 5 6.27 3.12 -12.44
N TYR A 6 5.27 2.67 -11.67
CA TYR A 6 4.82 1.28 -11.70
C TYR A 6 4.03 0.97 -12.98
N LYS A 7 4.57 0.07 -13.81
CA LYS A 7 4.01 -0.23 -15.14
C LYS A 7 2.76 -1.12 -15.11
N SER A 8 2.55 -1.88 -14.05
CA SER A 8 1.35 -2.72 -13.91
C SER A 8 0.14 -1.82 -13.66
N LYS A 9 -1.01 -2.20 -14.21
CA LYS A 9 -2.29 -1.54 -13.89
C LYS A 9 -2.94 -2.09 -12.62
N SER A 10 -2.46 -3.24 -12.14
CA SER A 10 -2.99 -3.96 -11.00
C SER A 10 -1.90 -4.15 -9.93
N ILE A 11 -2.22 -3.80 -8.68
CA ILE A 11 -1.40 -4.02 -7.49
C ILE A 11 -2.03 -5.17 -6.70
N LYS A 12 -1.29 -6.26 -6.58
CA LYS A 12 -1.80 -7.48 -5.94
C LYS A 12 -1.75 -7.37 -4.43
N ARG A 13 -2.57 -8.19 -3.75
CA ARG A 13 -2.40 -8.44 -2.31
C ARG A 13 -0.97 -8.90 -2.01
N GLY A 14 -0.44 -8.49 -0.86
CA GLY A 14 0.94 -8.74 -0.45
C GLY A 14 1.93 -7.68 -0.92
N SER A 15 1.58 -6.84 -1.91
CA SER A 15 2.42 -5.70 -2.28
C SER A 15 2.45 -4.65 -1.19
N ILE A 16 3.57 -3.93 -1.09
CA ILE A 16 3.86 -3.01 0.00
C ILE A 16 4.14 -1.62 -0.55
N PHE A 17 3.46 -0.62 0.02
CA PHE A 17 3.81 0.78 -0.12
C PHE A 17 4.77 1.17 1.00
N ARG A 18 6.00 1.52 0.62
CA ARG A 18 7.02 2.03 1.54
C ARG A 18 7.18 3.53 1.33
N LEU A 19 7.04 4.30 2.39
CA LEU A 19 7.03 5.76 2.30
C LEU A 19 7.62 6.43 3.53
N PRO A 20 8.15 7.67 3.40
CA PRO A 20 8.40 8.52 4.55
C PRO A 20 7.12 8.77 5.33
N ALA A 21 7.21 8.76 6.65
CA ALA A 21 6.07 9.01 7.53
C ALA A 21 6.44 9.97 8.66
N VAL A 22 5.39 10.44 9.33
CA VAL A 22 5.49 11.30 10.51
C VAL A 22 4.84 10.64 11.72
N TRP A 23 5.08 11.21 12.90
CA TRP A 23 4.47 10.74 14.15
C TRP A 23 2.96 10.53 13.96
N PRO A 24 2.39 9.39 14.38
CA PRO A 24 2.93 8.39 15.32
C PRO A 24 3.68 7.21 14.67
N TYR A 25 4.04 7.29 13.39
CA TYR A 25 4.92 6.31 12.75
C TYR A 25 6.40 6.68 12.96
N GLU A 26 7.28 5.76 12.64
CA GLU A 26 8.71 6.01 12.45
C GLU A 26 8.95 6.88 11.20
N SER A 27 10.22 7.21 10.91
CA SER A 27 10.56 8.03 9.73
C SER A 27 10.18 7.38 8.39
N TRP A 28 9.98 6.06 8.40
CA TRP A 28 9.48 5.27 7.28
C TRP A 28 8.46 4.26 7.77
N VAL A 29 7.45 3.99 6.94
CA VAL A 29 6.42 2.98 7.23
C VAL A 29 6.12 2.15 5.99
N ASP A 30 5.74 0.90 6.23
CA ASP A 30 5.24 -0.03 5.23
C ASP A 30 3.74 -0.28 5.40
N PHE A 31 2.98 -0.05 4.33
CA PHE A 31 1.57 -0.39 4.20
C PHE A 31 1.40 -1.53 3.19
N MET A 32 1.00 -2.71 3.67
CA MET A 32 0.75 -3.87 2.83
C MET A 32 -0.70 -3.90 2.32
N VAL A 33 -0.86 -4.17 1.03
CA VAL A 33 -2.15 -4.46 0.42
C VAL A 33 -2.67 -5.80 0.93
N ILE A 34 -3.84 -5.80 1.55
CA ILE A 34 -4.51 -7.00 2.04
C ILE A 34 -5.80 -7.23 1.26
N ASP A 35 -6.18 -8.50 1.19
CA ASP A 35 -7.46 -8.93 0.63
C ASP A 35 -8.50 -8.93 1.74
N LEU A 36 -9.57 -8.16 1.57
CA LEU A 36 -10.74 -8.14 2.44
C LEU A 36 -11.91 -8.78 1.67
N PHE A 37 -12.97 -9.24 2.34
CA PHE A 37 -14.04 -10.02 1.71
C PHE A 37 -14.53 -9.44 0.37
N ASP A 38 -14.94 -8.17 0.37
CA ASP A 38 -15.56 -7.51 -0.78
C ASP A 38 -14.67 -6.46 -1.45
N ALA A 39 -13.46 -6.22 -0.93
CA ALA A 39 -12.57 -5.15 -1.38
C ALA A 39 -11.11 -5.44 -0.98
N HIS A 40 -10.24 -4.44 -1.13
CA HIS A 40 -8.88 -4.47 -0.61
C HIS A 40 -8.74 -3.48 0.53
N GLY A 41 -7.75 -3.71 1.38
CA GLY A 41 -7.38 -2.78 2.44
C GLY A 41 -5.88 -2.61 2.51
N LEU A 42 -5.45 -1.73 3.41
CA LEU A 42 -4.05 -1.56 3.77
C LEU A 42 -3.85 -1.96 5.23
N LEU A 43 -2.81 -2.74 5.49
CA LEU A 43 -2.35 -3.13 6.82
C LEU A 43 -1.01 -2.46 7.06
N VAL A 44 -0.81 -1.87 8.24
CA VAL A 44 0.53 -1.41 8.66
C VAL A 44 1.36 -2.64 9.01
N THR A 45 2.52 -2.82 8.37
CA THR A 45 3.36 -4.02 8.55
C THR A 45 4.71 -3.76 9.19
N SER A 46 5.04 -2.50 9.47
CA SER A 46 6.28 -2.11 10.14
C SER A 46 6.05 -1.26 11.39
N GLY A 47 7.04 -1.28 12.28
CA GLY A 47 7.10 -0.34 13.40
C GLY A 47 6.07 -0.59 14.50
N HIS A 48 5.90 0.42 15.36
CA HIS A 48 5.04 0.35 16.54
C HIS A 48 3.55 0.12 16.21
N LYS A 49 3.11 0.54 15.03
CA LYS A 49 1.72 0.37 14.55
C LYS A 49 1.50 -0.92 13.74
N ALA A 50 2.50 -1.78 13.63
CA ALA A 50 2.38 -3.03 12.88
C ALA A 50 1.20 -3.89 13.36
N GLY A 51 0.48 -4.49 12.42
CA GLY A 51 -0.71 -5.31 12.68
C GLY A 51 -2.04 -4.55 12.71
N LEU A 52 -2.02 -3.22 12.60
CA LEU A 52 -3.24 -2.41 12.49
C LEU A 52 -3.72 -2.32 11.04
N ILE A 53 -5.01 -2.53 10.82
CA ILE A 53 -5.65 -2.18 9.54
C ILE A 53 -5.66 -0.65 9.45
N LEU A 54 -4.96 -0.11 8.45
CA LEU A 54 -4.92 1.31 8.16
C LEU A 54 -6.27 1.76 7.59
N ILE A 55 -6.74 1.06 6.55
CA ILE A 55 -7.98 1.42 5.86
C ILE A 55 -8.55 0.23 5.07
N SER A 56 -9.87 0.19 4.94
CA SER A 56 -10.57 -0.57 3.90
C SER A 56 -10.90 0.37 2.75
N LEU A 57 -10.40 0.08 1.56
CA LEU A 57 -10.60 0.94 0.39
C LEU A 57 -11.97 0.70 -0.24
N PRO A 58 -12.55 1.70 -0.93
CA PRO A 58 -13.84 1.55 -1.59
C PRO A 58 -13.72 0.62 -2.81
N THR A 59 -14.83 0.03 -3.24
CA THR A 59 -14.84 -0.95 -4.35
C THR A 59 -14.33 -0.38 -5.67
N GLU A 60 -14.51 0.92 -5.91
CA GLU A 60 -13.95 1.66 -7.06
C GLU A 60 -12.42 1.67 -7.13
N SER A 61 -11.73 1.41 -6.02
CA SER A 61 -10.27 1.21 -6.00
C SER A 61 -9.84 -0.11 -6.64
N THR A 62 -10.77 -1.01 -6.92
CA THR A 62 -10.51 -2.33 -7.50
C THR A 62 -10.12 -2.21 -8.97
N SER A 63 -9.11 -2.97 -9.37
CA SER A 63 -8.69 -3.08 -10.76
C SER A 63 -9.71 -3.85 -11.59
N THR A 64 -9.83 -3.50 -12.87
CA THR A 64 -10.53 -4.32 -13.86
C THR A 64 -9.79 -5.63 -14.16
N GLU A 65 -8.51 -5.75 -13.75
CA GLU A 65 -7.66 -6.91 -13.97
C GLU A 65 -7.59 -7.80 -12.71
N GLY A 66 -8.59 -8.66 -12.55
CA GLY A 66 -8.63 -9.64 -11.45
C GLY A 66 -8.85 -9.03 -10.07
N ARG A 67 -8.50 -9.79 -9.01
CA ARG A 67 -8.68 -9.38 -7.61
C ARG A 67 -7.46 -8.60 -7.11
N ALA A 68 -7.35 -7.34 -7.53
CA ALA A 68 -6.23 -6.45 -7.26
C ALA A 68 -6.69 -4.98 -7.16
N LEU A 69 -5.83 -4.11 -6.62
CA LEU A 69 -6.04 -2.66 -6.62
C LEU A 69 -5.67 -2.03 -7.97
N SER A 70 -6.42 -1.03 -8.40
CA SER A 70 -6.11 -0.20 -9.56
C SER A 70 -4.92 0.72 -9.24
N THR A 71 -3.81 0.56 -9.96
CA THR A 71 -2.61 1.41 -9.77
C THR A 71 -2.93 2.87 -9.99
N ARG A 72 -3.71 3.16 -11.04
CA ARG A 72 -4.14 4.52 -11.37
C ARG A 72 -4.96 5.14 -10.23
N TRP A 73 -5.95 4.41 -9.72
CA TRP A 73 -6.82 4.92 -8.65
C TRP A 73 -6.00 5.24 -7.40
N ILE A 74 -5.09 4.34 -7.01
CA ILE A 74 -4.21 4.58 -5.85
C ILE A 74 -3.37 5.84 -6.03
N ILE A 75 -2.84 6.08 -7.24
CA ILE A 75 -2.04 7.29 -7.51
C ILE A 75 -2.91 8.55 -7.44
N GLU A 76 -4.09 8.54 -8.06
CA GLU A 76 -5.00 9.69 -8.13
C GLU A 76 -5.59 10.05 -6.75
N HIS A 77 -5.81 9.06 -5.88
CA HIS A 77 -6.53 9.21 -4.61
C HIS A 77 -5.64 9.06 -3.37
N TRP A 78 -4.31 9.02 -3.53
CA TRP A 78 -3.37 8.74 -2.46
C TRP A 78 -3.55 9.64 -1.23
N SER A 79 -3.54 10.96 -1.42
CA SER A 79 -3.63 11.93 -0.33
C SER A 79 -5.02 11.99 0.30
N GLU A 80 -6.05 11.69 -0.47
CA GLU A 80 -7.45 11.69 0.00
C GLU A 80 -7.74 10.47 0.89
N TRP A 81 -7.28 9.29 0.47
CA TRP A 81 -7.68 8.02 1.09
C TRP A 81 -6.61 7.37 1.95
N ILE A 82 -5.33 7.51 1.62
CA ILE A 82 -4.28 6.68 2.21
C ILE A 82 -3.45 7.48 3.22
N TYR A 83 -2.71 8.48 2.75
CA TYR A 83 -1.78 9.19 3.63
C TYR A 83 -1.41 10.59 3.09
N PRO A 84 -2.11 11.66 3.53
CA PRO A 84 -1.89 13.02 3.02
C PRO A 84 -0.53 13.62 3.37
N GLU A 85 0.14 13.14 4.42
CA GLU A 85 1.44 13.64 4.86
C GLU A 85 2.62 13.21 3.96
N CYS A 86 2.40 12.28 3.03
CA CYS A 86 3.38 11.88 2.03
C CYS A 86 2.83 12.04 0.61
N ASP A 87 3.52 12.83 -0.21
CA ASP A 87 3.27 12.88 -1.65
C ASP A 87 3.49 11.49 -2.28
N VAL A 88 2.58 11.08 -3.17
CA VAL A 88 2.64 9.81 -3.90
C VAL A 88 3.94 9.65 -4.70
N GLU A 89 4.56 10.76 -5.11
CA GLU A 89 5.87 10.81 -5.78
C GLU A 89 7.03 10.24 -4.94
N ASN A 90 6.86 10.18 -3.62
CA ASN A 90 7.82 9.65 -2.67
C ASN A 90 7.50 8.22 -2.21
N VAL A 91 6.36 7.68 -2.65
CA VAL A 91 5.92 6.33 -2.32
C VAL A 91 6.63 5.32 -3.20
N HIS A 92 7.16 4.28 -2.59
CA HIS A 92 7.79 3.15 -3.27
C HIS A 92 6.89 1.93 -3.19
N ILE A 93 6.94 1.10 -4.24
CA ILE A 93 6.27 -0.20 -4.26
C ILE A 93 7.30 -1.34 -4.19
N ILE A 94 6.99 -2.33 -3.36
CA ILE A 94 7.67 -3.62 -3.24
C ILE A 94 6.63 -4.70 -3.55
N GLU A 95 6.93 -5.65 -4.44
CA GLU A 95 5.92 -6.62 -4.92
C GLU A 95 5.42 -7.54 -3.81
N GLN A 96 6.34 -7.98 -2.95
CA GLN A 96 6.09 -8.82 -1.79
C GLN A 96 7.32 -8.80 -0.87
N TYR A 97 7.14 -9.15 0.40
CA TYR A 97 8.28 -9.52 1.23
C TYR A 97 8.73 -10.95 0.92
N GLU A 98 10.04 -11.16 0.89
CA GLU A 98 10.63 -12.48 0.80
C GLU A 98 10.97 -12.97 2.21
N ALA A 99 10.37 -14.09 2.61
CA ALA A 99 10.73 -14.74 3.86
C ALA A 99 12.07 -15.46 3.67
N THR A 100 13.10 -14.98 4.35
CA THR A 100 14.41 -15.65 4.42
C THR A 100 14.53 -16.42 5.73
N PRO A 101 15.30 -17.53 5.77
CA PRO A 101 15.57 -18.26 7.00
C PRO A 101 16.17 -17.34 8.09
N ILE A 102 15.75 -17.52 9.34
CA ILE A 102 16.40 -16.87 10.49
C ILE A 102 17.63 -17.72 10.84
N SER A 103 18.81 -17.12 10.75
CA SER A 103 20.09 -17.69 11.18
C SER A 103 20.28 -17.59 12.68
#